data_AF-A0A2U3KY24-F1
#
_entry.id   AF-A0A2U3KY24-F1
#
_cell.length_a   1.000
_cell.length_b   1.000
_cell.length_c   1.000
_cell.angle_alpha   90.00
_cell.angle_beta   90.00
_cell.angle_gamma   90.00
#
_symmetry.space_group_name_H-M   'P 1'
#
loop_
_entity.id
_entity.type
_entity.pdbx_description
1 polymer ?
#
loop_
_entity_poly.entity_id
_entity_poly.type
_entity_poly.pdbx_seq_one_letter_code
_entity_poly.pdbx_strand_id
1 'polypeptide(L)'
;MTELLVPAYRDLDQQRVNKFYGLLSKYPNLDWIAPTLEISDIAAQIRAQHGFRTPDALQAATARYSAVTGLISNDPIFERLDRFETLILERLL
;
A
#
# COMPACT_ATOMS: atom_id res chain seq x y z
N MET A 1 -6.48 3.59 -1.94
CA MET A 1 -7.25 4.68 -2.59
C MET A 1 -6.63 6.06 -2.40
N THR A 2 -6.31 6.49 -1.17
CA THR A 2 -5.82 7.85 -0.87
C THR A 2 -4.73 8.36 -1.81
N GLU A 3 -3.55 7.73 -1.84
CA GLU A 3 -2.44 8.19 -2.69
C GLU A 3 -2.76 8.11 -4.20
N LEU A 4 -3.51 7.08 -4.61
CA LEU A 4 -3.81 6.81 -6.03
C LEU A 4 -4.74 7.88 -6.65
N LEU A 5 -5.73 8.34 -5.90
CA LEU A 5 -6.75 9.26 -6.43
C LEU A 5 -6.32 10.73 -6.37
N VAL A 6 -5.30 11.06 -5.58
CA VAL A 6 -4.83 12.45 -5.38
C VAL A 6 -4.52 13.17 -6.70
N PRO A 7 -3.77 12.60 -7.66
CA PRO A 7 -3.52 13.27 -8.94
C PRO A 7 -4.83 13.52 -9.70
N ALA A 8 -5.74 12.54 -9.72
CA ALA A 8 -7.04 12.66 -10.42
C ALA A 8 -7.90 13.79 -9.86
N TYR A 9 -7.95 13.93 -8.54
CA TYR A 9 -8.64 15.05 -7.92
C TYR A 9 -7.93 16.40 -8.14
N ARG A 10 -6.60 16.45 -8.08
CA ARG A 10 -5.83 17.68 -8.35
C ARG A 10 -6.07 18.23 -9.76
N ASP A 11 -6.19 17.35 -10.74
CA ASP A 11 -6.41 17.72 -12.14
C ASP A 11 -7.91 17.93 -12.46
N LEU A 12 -8.80 17.81 -11.47
CA LEU A 12 -10.27 17.83 -11.64
C LEU A 12 -10.78 16.81 -12.67
N ASP A 13 -10.04 15.71 -12.88
CA ASP A 13 -10.36 14.66 -13.85
C ASP A 13 -11.27 13.60 -13.21
N GLN A 14 -12.57 13.89 -13.20
CA GLN A 14 -13.57 12.99 -12.65
C GLN A 14 -13.66 11.66 -13.40
N GLN A 15 -13.36 11.64 -14.71
CA GLN A 15 -13.35 10.39 -15.47
C GLN A 15 -12.24 9.46 -14.98
N ARG A 16 -11.05 9.99 -14.71
CA ARG A 16 -9.93 9.22 -14.14
C ARG A 16 -10.24 8.74 -12.73
N VAL A 17 -10.87 9.55 -11.88
CA VAL A 17 -11.36 9.13 -10.56
C VAL A 17 -12.31 7.93 -10.69
N ASN A 18 -13.33 8.06 -11.54
CA ASN A 18 -14.34 7.02 -11.73
C ASN A 18 -13.73 5.72 -12.28
N LYS A 19 -12.76 5.82 -13.20
CA LYS A 19 -12.07 4.66 -13.77
C LYS A 19 -11.28 3.90 -12.71
N PHE A 20 -10.47 4.60 -11.90
CA PHE A 20 -9.71 3.95 -10.82
C PHE A 20 -10.63 3.34 -9.78
N TYR A 21 -11.63 4.11 -9.31
CA TYR A 21 -12.56 3.63 -8.30
C TYR A 21 -13.35 2.42 -8.79
N GLY A 22 -13.92 2.49 -9.99
CA GLY A 22 -14.71 1.42 -10.58
C GLY A 22 -13.91 0.14 -10.80
N LEU A 23 -12.67 0.24 -11.29
CA LEU A 23 -11.78 -0.90 -11.47
C LEU A 23 -11.47 -1.57 -10.12
N LEU A 24 -11.00 -0.78 -9.16
CA LEU A 24 -10.44 -1.29 -7.92
C LEU A 24 -11.48 -1.68 -6.86
N SER A 25 -12.72 -1.17 -6.96
CA SER A 25 -13.82 -1.61 -6.10
C SER A 25 -14.50 -2.89 -6.58
N LYS A 26 -14.24 -3.31 -7.83
CA LYS A 26 -14.90 -4.46 -8.47
C LYS A 26 -13.92 -5.54 -8.93
N TYR A 27 -12.62 -5.34 -8.72
CA TYR A 27 -11.62 -6.30 -9.18
C TYR A 27 -11.78 -7.63 -8.43
N PRO A 28 -11.87 -8.77 -9.13
CA PRO A 28 -12.05 -10.06 -8.47
C PRO A 28 -10.81 -10.38 -7.62
N ASN A 29 -11.03 -11.04 -6.48
CA ASN A 29 -9.98 -11.48 -5.55
C ASN A 29 -9.13 -10.32 -4.97
N LEU A 30 -9.68 -9.11 -4.91
CA LEU A 30 -9.05 -7.96 -4.26
C LEU A 30 -9.84 -7.55 -3.03
N ASP A 31 -9.18 -7.59 -1.87
CA ASP A 31 -9.77 -7.14 -0.61
C ASP A 31 -9.17 -5.79 -0.16
N TRP A 32 -10.04 -4.89 0.29
CA TRP A 32 -9.64 -3.61 0.88
C TRP A 32 -9.53 -3.72 2.39
N ILE A 33 -8.31 -3.62 2.92
CA ILE A 33 -8.06 -3.59 4.37
C ILE A 33 -7.97 -2.13 4.82
N ALA A 34 -8.90 -1.72 5.69
CA ALA A 34 -8.91 -0.37 6.26
C ALA A 34 -7.84 -0.21 7.35
N PRO A 35 -7.18 0.95 7.47
CA PRO A 35 -6.27 1.22 8.59
C PRO A 35 -7.04 1.23 9.93
N THR A 36 -6.68 0.32 10.83
CA THR A 36 -7.20 0.28 12.21
C THR A 36 -6.22 0.92 13.18
N LEU A 37 -6.58 0.99 14.48
CA LEU A 37 -5.66 1.45 15.53
C LEU A 37 -4.43 0.53 15.62
N GLU A 38 -4.63 -0.78 15.50
CA GLU A 38 -3.57 -1.80 15.53
C GLU A 38 -2.63 -1.64 14.34
N ILE A 39 -3.16 -1.46 13.12
CA ILE A 39 -2.35 -1.21 11.93
C ILE A 39 -1.56 0.11 12.09
N SER A 40 -2.19 1.14 12.66
CA SER A 40 -1.56 2.44 12.89
C SER A 40 -0.41 2.36 13.91
N ASP A 41 -0.57 1.56 14.97
CA ASP A 41 0.49 1.31 15.95
C ASP A 41 1.67 0.55 15.32
N ILE A 42 1.40 -0.51 14.55
CA ILE A 42 2.43 -1.25 13.80
C ILE A 42 3.16 -0.31 12.84
N ALA A 43 2.44 0.58 12.15
CA ALA A 43 3.04 1.56 11.25
C ALA A 43 3.97 2.51 12.02
N ALA A 44 3.57 3.00 13.20
CA ALA A 44 4.41 3.84 14.03
C ALA A 44 5.70 3.12 14.45
N GLN A 45 5.62 1.83 14.84
CA GLN A 45 6.79 1.00 15.15
C GLN A 45 7.74 0.88 13.94
N ILE A 46 7.20 0.56 12.76
CA ILE A 46 7.99 0.45 11.52
C ILE A 46 8.69 1.78 11.20
N ARG A 47 7.99 2.91 11.35
CA ARG A 47 8.58 4.24 11.13
C ARG A 47 9.72 4.53 12.11
N ALA A 48 9.53 4.22 13.38
CA ALA A 48 10.55 4.43 14.41
C ALA A 48 11.81 3.59 14.17
N GLN A 49 11.64 2.35 13.69
CA GLN A 49 12.74 1.41 13.49
C GLN A 49 13.46 1.59 12.15
N HIS A 50 12.74 1.93 11.08
CA HIS A 50 13.27 1.88 9.71
C HIS A 50 13.17 3.20 8.93
N GLY A 51 12.55 4.25 9.51
CA GLY A 51 12.49 5.58 8.91
C GLY A 51 11.51 5.73 7.74
N PHE A 52 10.53 4.84 7.61
CA PHE A 52 9.53 4.90 6.53
C PHE A 52 8.68 6.18 6.61
N ARG A 53 8.21 6.66 5.44
CA ARG A 53 7.16 7.68 5.38
C ARG A 53 5.83 7.06 5.78
N THR A 54 4.89 7.89 6.22
CA THR A 54 3.59 7.41 6.74
C THR A 54 2.82 6.52 5.75
N PRO A 55 2.69 6.84 4.45
CA PRO A 55 1.98 5.97 3.51
C PRO A 55 2.62 4.58 3.38
N ASP A 56 3.93 4.52 3.20
CA ASP A 56 4.67 3.26 3.03
C ASP A 56 4.63 2.43 4.32
N ALA A 57 4.77 3.07 5.48
CA ALA A 57 4.65 2.41 6.76
C ALA A 57 3.25 1.82 6.99
N LEU A 58 2.19 2.51 6.58
CA LEU A 58 0.82 1.99 6.65
C LEU A 58 0.64 0.79 5.73
N GLN A 59 1.20 0.81 4.51
CA GLN A 59 1.17 -0.33 3.59
C GLN A 59 1.91 -1.54 4.18
N ALA A 60 3.13 -1.35 4.67
CA ALA A 60 3.91 -2.41 5.32
C ALA A 60 3.24 -2.95 6.59
N ALA A 61 2.65 -2.07 7.40
CA ALA A 61 1.91 -2.46 8.60
C ALA A 61 0.66 -3.26 8.26
N THR A 62 -0.07 -2.89 7.21
CA THR A 62 -1.24 -3.61 6.73
C THR A 62 -0.83 -5.00 6.24
N ALA A 63 0.24 -5.10 5.45
CA ALA A 63 0.78 -6.39 5.00
C ALA A 63 1.18 -7.29 6.17
N ARG A 64 1.88 -6.72 7.17
CA ARG A 64 2.26 -7.44 8.39
C ARG A 64 1.05 -7.89 9.22
N TYR A 65 0.05 -7.01 9.40
CA TYR A 65 -1.17 -7.31 10.14
C TYR A 65 -1.99 -8.41 9.46
N SER A 66 -2.12 -8.36 8.14
CA SER A 66 -2.85 -9.34 7.34
C SER A 66 -2.08 -10.64 7.07
N ALA A 67 -0.86 -10.77 7.60
CA ALA A 67 0.00 -11.95 7.43
C ALA A 67 0.12 -12.41 5.96
N VAL A 68 0.29 -11.44 5.05
CA VAL A 68 0.42 -11.74 3.62
C VAL A 68 1.68 -12.55 3.34
N THR A 69 1.66 -13.37 2.29
CA THR A 69 2.84 -14.13 1.85
C THR A 69 3.90 -13.22 1.24
N GLY A 70 3.48 -12.15 0.56
CA GLY A 70 4.38 -11.16 -0.01
C GLY A 70 3.74 -9.81 -0.30
N LEU A 71 4.61 -8.82 -0.49
CA LEU A 71 4.29 -7.45 -0.88
C LEU A 71 4.92 -7.15 -2.24
N ILE A 72 4.09 -6.77 -3.21
CA ILE A 72 4.54 -6.40 -4.55
C ILE A 72 4.68 -4.88 -4.62
N SER A 73 5.85 -4.39 -5.00
CA SER A 73 6.14 -2.96 -5.10
C SER A 73 7.21 -2.67 -6.14
N ASN A 74 7.38 -1.40 -6.51
CA ASN A 74 8.56 -0.92 -7.25
C ASN A 74 9.59 -0.25 -6.35
N ASP A 75 9.30 -0.10 -5.05
CA ASP A 75 10.22 0.51 -4.10
C ASP A 75 11.01 -0.57 -3.33
N PRO A 76 12.36 -0.65 -3.47
CA PRO A 76 13.18 -1.61 -2.74
C PRO A 76 13.24 -1.33 -1.24
N ILE A 77 12.72 -0.21 -0.74
CA ILE A 77 12.71 0.10 0.69
C ILE A 77 12.01 -0.99 1.52
N PHE A 78 11.01 -1.67 0.95
CA PHE A 78 10.26 -2.75 1.60
C PHE A 78 11.09 -4.02 1.83
N GLU A 79 12.19 -4.21 1.08
CA GLU A 79 13.13 -5.33 1.29
C GLU A 79 13.83 -5.27 2.67
N ARG A 80 13.73 -4.14 3.37
CA ARG A 80 14.27 -3.96 4.73
C ARG A 80 13.44 -4.65 5.82
N LEU A 81 12.30 -5.26 5.48
CA LEU A 81 11.35 -5.85 6.43
C LEU A 81 11.34 -7.37 6.31
N ASP A 82 11.68 -8.07 7.40
CA ASP A 82 11.86 -9.53 7.40
C ASP A 82 10.54 -10.35 7.53
N ARG A 83 9.37 -9.71 7.40
CA ARG A 83 8.07 -10.34 7.77
C ARG A 83 7.24 -10.84 6.60
N PHE A 84 7.56 -10.43 5.38
CA PHE A 84 6.90 -10.85 4.15
C PHE A 84 7.92 -10.81 3.02
N GLU A 85 7.72 -11.63 2.00
CA GLU A 85 8.56 -11.57 0.79
C GLU A 85 8.27 -10.27 0.06
N THR A 86 9.31 -9.50 -0.29
CA THR A 86 9.14 -8.32 -1.14
C THR A 86 9.48 -8.68 -2.57
N LEU A 87 8.53 -8.51 -3.48
CA LEU A 87 8.72 -8.72 -4.91
C LEU A 87 8.80 -7.36 -5.61
N ILE A 88 9.96 -7.08 -6.21
CA ILE A 88 10.15 -5.86 -7.00
C ILE A 88 9.70 -6.08 -8.44
N LEU A 89 8.55 -5.50 -8.80
CA LEU A 89 7.92 -5.75 -10.11
C LEU A 89 8.81 -5.31 -11.28
N GLU A 90 9.51 -4.18 -11.16
CA GLU A 90 10.49 -3.73 -12.15
C GLU A 90 11.67 -4.68 -12.39
N ARG A 91 11.93 -5.64 -11.49
CA ARG A 91 12.98 -6.66 -11.69
C ARG A 91 12.47 -7.88 -12.47
N LEU A 92 11.18 -7.95 -12.79
CA LEU A 92 10.53 -9.07 -13.48
C LEU A 92 10.12 -8.76 -14.92
N LEU A 93 10.09 -7.48 -15.31
CA LEU A 93 9.66 -6.98 -16.61
C LEU A 93 10.83 -6.35 -17.37
#